data_AF-A0A7X9CGT4-F1
#
_entry.id   AF-A0A7X9CGT4-F1
#
_cell.length_a   1.000
_cell.length_b   1.000
_cell.length_c   1.000
_cell.angle_alpha   90.00
_cell.angle_beta   90.00
_cell.angle_gamma   90.00
#
_symmetry.space_group_name_H-M   'P 1'
#
loop_
_entity.id
_entity.type
_entity.pdbx_description
1 polymer ?
#
loop_
_entity_poly.entity_id
_entity_poly.type
_entity_poly.pdbx_seq_one_letter_code
_entity_poly.pdbx_strand_id
1 'polypeptide(L)'
;AQLSGGNKPNSVIDSAASYIAEMEKDHDAEGERFRTISALTDEYTPPEDACTTYRVTFSMLEEFEDDLHRHIHLENNILFPRSVELEENF
;
A
#
# COMPACT_ATOMS: atom_id res chain seq x y z
N ALA A 1 -3.77 -38.81 -9.58
CA ALA A 1 -5.19 -38.73 -9.19
C ALA A 1 -5.68 -37.33 -9.59
N GLN A 2 -6.72 -37.25 -10.42
CA GLN A 2 -7.40 -35.99 -10.70
C GLN A 2 -8.19 -35.62 -9.45
N LEU A 3 -7.85 -34.50 -8.81
CA LEU A 3 -8.68 -33.93 -7.76
C LEU A 3 -9.74 -33.06 -8.44
N SER A 4 -10.91 -33.68 -8.61
CA SER A 4 -12.13 -33.05 -9.07
C SER A 4 -12.65 -32.04 -8.05
N GLY A 5 -12.85 -30.80 -8.48
CA GLY A 5 -13.97 -29.92 -8.12
C GLY A 5 -14.40 -29.91 -6.65
N GLY A 6 -13.53 -29.47 -5.75
CA GLY A 6 -13.93 -29.05 -4.42
C GLY A 6 -14.69 -27.73 -4.49
N ASN A 7 -15.89 -27.67 -3.94
CA ASN A 7 -16.69 -26.45 -3.85
C ASN A 7 -15.86 -25.37 -3.13
N LYS A 8 -15.65 -24.21 -3.77
CA LYS A 8 -14.87 -23.11 -3.18
C LYS A 8 -15.46 -22.76 -1.81
N PRO A 9 -14.62 -22.67 -0.75
CA PRO A 9 -15.11 -22.31 0.57
C PRO A 9 -15.78 -20.93 0.46
N ASN A 10 -17.02 -20.83 0.96
CA ASN A 10 -17.76 -19.58 0.95
C ASN A 10 -17.15 -18.67 2.02
N SER A 11 -16.09 -17.98 1.61
CA SER A 11 -15.41 -16.95 2.38
C SER A 11 -16.32 -15.71 2.46
N VAL A 12 -16.32 -15.03 3.62
CA VAL A 12 -17.03 -13.73 3.78
C VAL A 12 -16.42 -12.66 2.85
N ILE A 13 -15.22 -12.90 2.35
CA ILE A 13 -14.53 -12.14 1.31
C ILE A 13 -14.75 -12.87 -0.03
N ASP A 14 -15.43 -12.25 -0.99
CA ASP A 14 -15.86 -12.87 -2.26
C ASP A 14 -14.72 -13.61 -2.99
N SER A 15 -13.57 -12.93 -3.17
CA SER A 15 -12.34 -13.49 -3.74
C SER A 15 -11.12 -12.66 -3.33
N ALA A 16 -9.92 -13.22 -3.46
CA ALA A 16 -8.68 -12.47 -3.27
C ALA A 16 -8.64 -11.25 -4.21
N ALA A 17 -9.08 -11.42 -5.46
CA ALA A 17 -9.15 -10.34 -6.44
C ALA A 17 -10.09 -9.20 -6.01
N SER A 18 -11.26 -9.52 -5.44
CA SER A 18 -12.19 -8.48 -4.97
C SER A 18 -11.62 -7.70 -3.78
N TYR A 19 -10.91 -8.36 -2.88
CA TYR A 19 -10.30 -7.69 -1.73
C TYR A 19 -9.11 -6.84 -2.15
N ILE A 20 -8.25 -7.36 -3.02
CA ILE A 20 -7.12 -6.65 -3.61
C ILE A 20 -7.58 -5.37 -4.30
N ALA A 21 -8.70 -5.42 -5.05
CA ALA A 21 -9.24 -4.23 -5.70
C ALA A 21 -9.67 -3.11 -4.73
N GLU A 22 -10.09 -3.45 -3.50
CA GLU A 22 -10.34 -2.44 -2.46
C GLU A 22 -9.02 -1.93 -1.86
N MET A 23 -8.04 -2.80 -1.63
CA MET A 23 -6.71 -2.39 -1.15
C MET A 23 -5.98 -1.48 -2.15
N GLU A 24 -6.09 -1.71 -3.45
CA GLU A 24 -5.52 -0.83 -4.48
C GLU A 24 -6.16 0.57 -4.46
N LYS A 25 -7.47 0.67 -4.18
CA LYS A 25 -8.13 1.98 -3.99
C LYS A 25 -7.62 2.67 -2.72
N ASP A 26 -7.41 1.92 -1.65
CA ASP A 26 -6.83 2.46 -0.42
C ASP A 26 -5.40 2.95 -0.67
N HIS A 27 -4.58 2.20 -1.44
CA HIS A 27 -3.25 2.62 -1.85
C HIS A 27 -3.25 3.91 -2.68
N ASP A 28 -4.17 4.04 -3.64
CA ASP A 28 -4.33 5.28 -4.42
C ASP A 28 -4.68 6.47 -3.50
N ALA A 29 -5.61 6.25 -2.55
CA ALA A 29 -6.01 7.26 -1.59
C ALA A 29 -4.84 7.68 -0.67
N GLU A 30 -4.05 6.72 -0.18
CA GLU A 30 -2.85 7.02 0.62
C GLU A 30 -1.78 7.75 -0.21
N GLY A 31 -1.62 7.42 -1.49
CA GLY A 31 -0.76 8.17 -2.40
C GLY A 31 -1.18 9.63 -2.56
N GLU A 32 -2.48 9.92 -2.65
CA GLU A 32 -2.98 11.31 -2.68
C GLU A 32 -2.77 12.05 -1.35
N ARG A 33 -2.89 11.35 -0.21
CA ARG A 33 -2.60 11.94 1.10
C ARG A 33 -1.14 12.36 1.19
N PHE A 34 -0.21 11.50 0.76
CA PHE A 34 1.21 11.82 0.81
C PHE A 34 1.63 12.91 -0.20
N ARG A 35 1.02 12.96 -1.39
CA ARG A 35 1.13 14.13 -2.29
C ARG A 35 0.69 15.43 -1.61
N THR A 36 -0.42 15.39 -0.87
CA THR A 36 -0.92 16.55 -0.13
C THR A 36 0.03 16.94 1.01
N ILE A 37 0.54 15.96 1.76
CA ILE A 37 1.50 16.17 2.84
C ILE A 37 2.78 16.82 2.30
N SER A 38 3.38 16.24 1.26
CA SER A 38 4.59 16.78 0.60
C SER A 38 4.40 18.24 0.16
N ALA A 39 3.26 18.57 -0.44
CA ALA A 39 2.95 19.95 -0.81
C ALA A 39 2.79 20.90 0.39
N LEU A 40 2.18 20.44 1.49
CA LEU A 40 2.01 21.24 2.71
C LEU A 40 3.32 21.44 3.48
N THR A 41 4.28 20.52 3.32
CA THR A 41 5.59 20.55 3.98
C THR A 41 6.68 21.17 3.12
N ASP A 42 6.34 21.73 1.96
CA ASP A 42 7.32 22.24 0.98
C ASP A 42 8.38 21.19 0.64
N GLU A 43 7.92 20.02 0.19
CA GLU A 43 8.75 18.86 -0.10
C GLU A 43 9.59 18.43 1.12
N TYR A 44 8.95 18.38 2.29
CA TYR A 44 9.61 18.06 3.57
C TYR A 44 10.78 19.01 3.93
N THR A 45 10.68 20.27 3.53
CA THR A 45 11.65 21.31 3.90
C THR A 45 11.21 22.03 5.18
N PRO A 46 11.84 21.77 6.35
CA PRO A 46 11.52 22.52 7.56
C PRO A 46 12.04 23.97 7.47
N PRO A 47 11.38 24.95 8.12
CA PRO A 47 11.83 26.34 8.13
C PRO A 47 13.19 26.49 8.84
N GLU A 48 13.90 27.59 8.56
CA GLU A 48 15.26 27.83 9.06
C GLU A 48 15.33 27.84 10.60
N ASP A 49 14.31 28.37 11.26
CA ASP A 49 14.19 28.47 12.71
C ASP A 49 13.56 27.23 13.38
N ALA A 50 13.30 26.16 12.62
CA ALA A 50 12.77 24.92 13.15
C ALA A 50 13.69 24.32 14.22
N CYS A 51 13.10 23.96 15.35
CA CYS A 51 13.80 23.22 16.39
C CYS A 51 14.16 21.79 15.93
N THR A 52 15.08 21.15 16.65
CA THR A 52 15.56 19.80 16.31
C THR A 52 14.42 18.78 16.16
N THR A 53 13.43 18.80 17.06
CA THR A 53 12.29 17.87 16.99
C THR A 53 11.51 18.03 15.69
N TYR A 54 11.25 19.28 15.27
CA TYR A 54 10.48 19.55 14.05
C TYR A 54 11.23 19.08 12.79
N ARG A 55 12.55 19.32 12.75
CA ARG A 55 13.42 18.83 11.66
C ARG A 55 13.42 17.31 11.57
N VAL A 56 13.56 16.64 12.71
CA VAL A 56 13.50 15.16 12.78
C VAL A 56 12.13 14.65 12.32
N THR A 57 11.03 15.30 12.72
CA THR A 57 9.69 14.92 12.26
C THR A 57 9.55 15.01 10.74
N PHE A 58 10.08 16.06 10.10
CA PHE A 58 10.05 16.18 8.64
C PHE A 58 10.86 15.05 7.96
N SER A 59 12.08 14.77 8.42
CA SER A 59 12.90 13.68 7.88
C SER A 59 12.24 12.31 8.06
N MET A 60 11.61 12.04 9.22
CA MET A 60 10.89 10.78 9.45
C MET A 60 9.63 10.65 8.58
N LEU A 61 9.00 11.78 8.22
CA LEU A 61 7.81 11.78 7.38
C LEU A 61 8.16 11.52 5.91
N GLU A 62 9.28 12.10 5.43
CA GLU A 62 9.87 11.78 4.12
C GLU A 62 10.25 10.30 4.03
N GLU A 63 10.97 9.79 5.03
CA GLU A 63 11.34 8.36 5.11
C GLU A 63 10.10 7.45 5.09
N PHE A 64 9.02 7.85 5.79
CA PHE A 64 7.77 7.11 5.78
C PHE A 64 7.13 7.09 4.39
N GLU A 65 7.12 8.21 3.66
CA GLU A 65 6.59 8.25 2.29
C GLU A 65 7.37 7.29 1.37
N ASP A 66 8.69 7.29 1.44
CA ASP A 66 9.55 6.40 0.67
C ASP A 66 9.27 4.92 0.97
N ASP A 67 9.15 4.57 2.26
CA ASP A 67 8.81 3.22 2.69
C ASP A 67 7.39 2.82 2.28
N LEU A 68 6.43 3.75 2.32
CA LEU A 68 5.06 3.53 1.86
C LEU A 68 5.03 3.25 0.34
N HIS A 69 5.75 4.02 -0.46
CA HIS A 69 5.87 3.78 -1.90
C HIS A 69 6.47 2.41 -2.20
N ARG A 70 7.51 2.02 -1.44
CA ARG A 70 8.10 0.69 -1.56
C ARG A 70 7.11 -0.41 -1.16
N HIS A 71 6.38 -0.23 -0.07
CA HIS A 71 5.36 -1.16 0.40
C HIS A 71 4.29 -1.38 -0.66
N ILE A 72 3.66 -0.31 -1.15
CA ILE A 72 2.64 -0.35 -2.21
C ILE A 72 3.20 -1.01 -3.48
N HIS A 73 4.44 -0.70 -3.86
CA HIS A 73 5.06 -1.33 -5.04
C HIS A 73 5.19 -2.84 -4.89
N LEU A 74 5.68 -3.32 -3.74
CA LEU A 74 5.83 -4.74 -3.46
C LEU A 74 4.46 -5.44 -3.44
N GLU A 75 3.44 -4.79 -2.92
CA GLU A 75 2.09 -5.36 -2.87
C GLU A 75 1.45 -5.41 -4.25
N ASN A 76 1.25 -4.26 -4.89
CA ASN A 76 0.54 -4.15 -6.17
C ASN A 76 1.24 -4.91 -7.31
N ASN A 77 2.58 -4.92 -7.33
CA ASN A 77 3.32 -5.45 -8.48
C ASN A 77 3.89 -6.84 -8.27
N ILE A 78 3.89 -7.36 -7.03
CA ILE A 78 4.50 -8.67 -6.73
C ILE A 78 3.56 -9.55 -5.92
N LEU A 79 3.08 -9.10 -4.76
CA LEU A 79 2.31 -9.95 -3.85
C LEU A 79 0.89 -10.21 -4.38
N PHE A 80 0.19 -9.16 -4.80
CA PHE A 80 -1.20 -9.24 -5.25
C PHE A 80 -1.37 -10.10 -6.51
N PRO A 81 -0.56 -9.93 -7.57
CA PRO A 81 -0.66 -10.79 -8.75
C PRO A 81 -0.45 -12.28 -8.41
N ARG A 82 0.54 -12.58 -7.55
CA ARG A 82 0.82 -13.96 -7.12
C ARG A 82 -0.28 -14.54 -6.24
N SER A 83 -0.96 -13.70 -5.45
CA SER A 83 -2.07 -14.13 -4.58
C SER A 83 -3.29 -14.52 -5.40
N VAL A 84 -3.61 -13.76 -6.46
CA VAL A 84 -4.68 -14.11 -7.40
C VAL A 84 -4.35 -15.39 -8.15
N GLU A 85 -3.14 -15.51 -8.71
CA GLU A 85 -2.69 -16.73 -9.39
C GLU A 85 -2.78 -17.95 -8.46
N LEU A 86 -2.42 -17.79 -7.19
CA LEU A 86 -2.50 -18.86 -6.20
C LEU A 86 -3.95 -19.29 -5.95
N GLU A 87 -4.89 -18.34 -5.75
CA GLU A 87 -6.31 -18.63 -5.55
C GLU A 87 -6.96 -19.31 -6.77
N GLU A 88 -6.59 -18.92 -7.99
CA GLU A 88 -7.11 -19.52 -9.23
C GLU A 88 -6.64 -20.97 -9.45
N ASN A 89 -5.48 -21.34 -8.89
CA ASN A 89 -4.90 -22.67 -9.00
C ASN A 89 -5.35 -23.65 -7.89
N PHE A 90 -6.18 -23.21 -6.94
CA PHE A 90 -6.80 -24.03 -5.89
C PHE A 90 -8.22 -24.51 -6.27
#